data_AF-F3ZC73-F1
#
_entry.id   AF-F3ZC73-F1
#
_cell.length_a   1.000
_cell.length_b   1.000
_cell.length_c   1.000
_cell.angle_alpha   90.00
_cell.angle_beta   90.00
_cell.angle_gamma   90.00
#
_symmetry.space_group_name_H-M   'P 1'
#
loop_
_entity.id
_entity.type
_entity.pdbx_description
1 polymer ?
#
loop_
_entity_poly.entity_id
_entity_poly.type
_entity_poly.pdbx_seq_one_letter_code
_entity_poly.pdbx_strand_id
1 'polypeptide(L)'
;MDAYQPLFAKIADGIRQTGSFSEPEQWRFAWERTYSRAEWLDQLPTFGGLTQLPADKMEEVLDSAGTAIDKLGGHATMPYTSVVITSTRSNTA
;
A
#
# COMPACT_ATOMS: atom_id res chain seq x y z
N MET A 1 10.48 4.04 -0.83
CA MET A 1 9.73 5.10 -1.56
C MET A 1 10.40 5.47 -2.88
N ASP A 2 11.73 5.58 -2.93
CA ASP A 2 12.45 5.98 -4.15
C ASP A 2 12.24 5.03 -5.33
N ALA A 3 12.14 3.72 -5.05
CA ALA A 3 11.81 2.70 -6.05
C ALA A 3 10.45 2.91 -6.75
N TYR A 4 9.52 3.64 -6.12
CA TYR A 4 8.20 3.92 -6.69
C TYR A 4 8.14 5.27 -7.44
N GLN A 5 9.18 6.12 -7.37
CA GLN A 5 9.18 7.41 -8.08
C GLN A 5 8.93 7.29 -9.59
N PRO A 6 9.51 6.31 -10.32
CA PRO A 6 9.23 6.17 -11.74
C PRO A 6 7.76 5.85 -12.02
N LEU A 7 7.09 5.10 -11.14
CA LEU A 7 5.66 4.82 -11.26
C LEU A 7 4.83 6.09 -11.06
N PHE A 8 5.16 6.89 -10.04
CA PHE A 8 4.45 8.14 -9.76
C PHE A 8 4.61 9.16 -10.89
N ALA A 9 5.81 9.29 -11.44
CA ALA A 9 6.07 10.13 -12.61
C ALA A 9 5.21 9.70 -13.80
N LYS A 10 5.17 8.39 -14.11
CA LYS A 10 4.35 7.85 -15.18
C LYS A 10 2.85 8.15 -14.99
N ILE A 11 2.34 8.08 -13.77
CA ILE A 11 0.94 8.42 -13.47
C ILE A 11 0.68 9.90 -13.71
N ALA A 12 1.54 10.79 -13.20
CA ALA A 12 1.42 12.23 -13.41
C ALA A 12 1.49 12.60 -14.90
N ASP A 13 2.41 11.99 -15.65
CA ASP A 13 2.53 12.20 -17.09
C ASP A 13 1.28 11.71 -17.83
N GLY A 14 0.71 10.59 -17.43
CA GLY A 14 -0.57 10.11 -17.97
C GLY A 14 -1.70 11.13 -17.80
N ILE A 15 -1.79 11.77 -16.63
CA ILE A 15 -2.78 12.83 -16.37
C ILE A 15 -2.52 14.04 -17.29
N ARG A 16 -1.27 14.52 -17.38
CA ARG A 16 -0.89 15.65 -18.25
C ARG A 16 -1.26 15.40 -19.71
N GLN A 17 -0.96 14.21 -20.22
CA GLN A 17 -1.18 13.83 -21.62
C GLN A 17 -2.65 13.87 -22.04
N THR A 18 -3.59 13.76 -21.10
CA THR A 18 -5.02 13.88 -21.42
C THR A 18 -5.44 15.29 -21.84
N GLY A 19 -4.69 16.33 -21.44
CA GLY A 19 -5.07 17.74 -21.59
C GLY A 19 -6.37 18.14 -20.88
N SER A 20 -7.01 17.23 -20.15
CA SER A 20 -8.34 17.40 -19.55
C SER A 20 -8.31 17.84 -18.09
N PHE A 21 -7.12 17.88 -17.51
CA PHE A 21 -6.87 18.21 -16.10
C PHE A 21 -5.75 19.24 -15.98
N SER A 22 -5.70 19.94 -14.85
CA SER A 22 -4.62 20.86 -14.51
C SER A 22 -3.28 20.13 -14.31
N GLU A 23 -2.22 20.90 -14.09
CA GLU A 23 -0.93 20.32 -13.72
C GLU A 23 -1.09 19.43 -12.46
N PRO A 24 -0.65 18.15 -12.50
CA PRO A 24 -0.80 17.26 -11.37
C PRO A 24 0.07 17.65 -10.19
N GLU A 25 -0.52 17.63 -9.01
CA GLU A 25 0.18 17.76 -7.75
C GLU A 25 0.46 16.40 -7.13
N GLN A 26 1.55 16.29 -6.38
CA GLN A 26 1.90 15.09 -5.65
C GLN A 26 2.09 15.40 -4.16
N TRP A 27 1.33 14.71 -3.32
CA TRP A 27 1.43 14.82 -1.87
C TRP A 27 1.85 13.51 -1.24
N ARG A 28 2.48 13.57 -0.07
CA ARG A 28 2.98 12.41 0.67
C ARG A 28 2.64 12.53 2.14
N PHE A 29 2.14 11.44 2.71
CA PHE A 29 1.78 11.36 4.11
C PHE A 29 2.43 10.10 4.68
N ALA A 30 3.50 10.27 5.46
CA ALA A 30 4.09 9.19 6.23
C ALA A 30 3.30 8.98 7.52
N TRP A 31 3.02 7.73 7.87
CA TRP A 31 2.27 7.38 9.06
C TRP A 31 2.64 5.95 9.51
N GLU A 32 2.30 5.61 10.73
CA GLU A 32 2.51 4.27 11.27
C GLU A 32 1.20 3.70 11.79
N ARG A 33 1.07 2.37 11.71
CA ARG A 33 -0.02 1.63 12.38
C ARG A 33 0.55 0.45 13.13
N THR A 34 0.17 0.35 14.39
CA THR A 34 0.41 -0.85 15.19
C THR A 34 -0.77 -1.79 15.04
N TYR A 35 -0.48 -3.04 14.69
CA TYR A 35 -1.42 -4.14 14.62
C TYR A 35 -1.16 -5.08 15.80
N SER A 36 -2.22 -5.54 16.45
CA SER A 36 -2.15 -6.76 17.25
C SER A 36 -1.85 -7.96 16.35
N ARG A 37 -1.38 -9.07 16.94
CA ARG A 37 -1.22 -10.35 16.24
C ARG A 37 -2.47 -10.76 15.48
N ALA A 38 -3.64 -10.68 16.13
CA ALA A 38 -4.91 -11.08 15.52
C ALA A 38 -5.25 -10.22 14.30
N GLU A 39 -5.14 -8.89 14.41
CA GLU A 39 -5.39 -7.99 13.28
C GLU A 39 -4.42 -8.22 12.12
N TRP A 40 -3.14 -8.48 12.41
CA TRP A 40 -2.16 -8.74 11.36
C TRP A 40 -2.47 -10.03 10.60
N LEU A 41 -2.79 -11.11 11.33
CA LEU A 41 -3.11 -12.40 10.72
C LEU A 41 -4.42 -12.38 9.94
N ASP A 42 -5.42 -11.62 10.39
CA ASP A 42 -6.66 -11.39 9.65
C ASP A 42 -6.42 -10.63 8.33
N GLN A 43 -5.44 -9.72 8.31
CA GLN A 43 -5.13 -8.92 7.13
C GLN A 43 -4.35 -9.70 6.05
N LEU A 44 -3.43 -10.60 6.43
CA LEU A 44 -2.53 -11.28 5.49
C LEU A 44 -3.22 -11.95 4.29
N PRO A 45 -4.34 -12.69 4.46
CA PRO A 45 -5.04 -13.33 3.35
C PRO A 45 -5.57 -12.36 2.29
N THR A 46 -5.72 -11.08 2.62
CA THR A 46 -6.20 -10.05 1.70
C THR A 46 -5.11 -9.49 0.78
N PHE A 47 -3.84 -9.80 1.06
CA PHE A 47 -2.73 -9.31 0.26
C PHE A 47 -2.72 -10.00 -1.10
N GLY A 48 -2.71 -9.22 -2.18
CA GLY A 48 -2.92 -9.72 -3.54
C GLY A 48 -2.05 -10.94 -3.89
N GLY A 49 -0.78 -10.95 -3.49
CA GLY A 49 0.12 -12.08 -3.72
C GLY A 49 -0.22 -13.35 -2.91
N LEU A 50 -0.84 -13.19 -1.75
CA LEU A 50 -1.22 -14.30 -0.87
C LEU A 50 -2.60 -14.86 -1.20
N THR A 51 -3.50 -14.07 -1.80
CA THR A 51 -4.86 -14.52 -2.19
C THR A 51 -4.87 -15.72 -3.14
N GLN A 52 -3.77 -15.97 -3.86
CA GLN A 52 -3.64 -17.06 -4.83
C GLN A 52 -3.07 -18.35 -4.22
N LEU A 53 -2.69 -18.33 -2.94
CA LEU A 53 -2.12 -19.50 -2.29
C LEU A 53 -3.19 -20.57 -2.04
N PRO A 54 -2.85 -21.85 -2.24
CA PRO A 54 -3.61 -22.95 -1.67
C PRO A 54 -3.77 -22.80 -0.15
N ALA A 55 -4.85 -23.36 0.41
CA ALA A 55 -5.20 -23.18 1.82
C ALA A 55 -4.11 -23.68 2.79
N ASP A 56 -3.46 -24.80 2.49
CA ASP A 56 -2.35 -25.36 3.27
C ASP A 56 -1.14 -24.41 3.29
N LYS A 57 -0.87 -23.73 2.17
CA LYS A 57 0.20 -22.73 2.09
C LYS A 57 -0.16 -21.42 2.78
N MET A 58 -1.42 -21.02 2.76
CA MET A 58 -1.88 -19.89 3.57
C MET A 58 -1.71 -20.19 5.07
N GLU A 59 -2.07 -21.38 5.52
CA GLU A 59 -1.91 -21.78 6.93
C GLU A 59 -0.45 -21.75 7.38
N GLU A 60 0.48 -22.26 6.56
CA GLU A 60 1.93 -22.19 6.80
C GLU A 60 2.43 -20.73 6.95
N VAL A 61 1.93 -19.82 6.10
CA VAL A 61 2.25 -18.39 6.17
C VAL A 61 1.70 -17.77 7.45
N LEU A 62 0.45 -18.06 7.82
CA LEU A 62 -0.19 -17.51 9.02
C LEU A 62 0.51 -17.99 10.30
N ASP A 63 0.88 -19.26 10.39
CA ASP A 63 1.61 -19.81 11.54
C ASP A 63 3.00 -19.17 11.69
N SER A 64 3.73 -19.09 10.57
CA SER A 64 5.06 -18.48 10.54
C SER A 64 5.01 -17.00 10.92
N ALA A 65 4.05 -16.25 10.37
CA ALA A 65 3.87 -14.84 10.69
C ALA A 65 3.45 -14.62 12.16
N GLY A 66 2.56 -15.48 12.67
CA GLY A 66 2.12 -15.44 14.08
C GLY A 66 3.30 -15.64 15.02
N THR A 67 4.10 -16.68 14.79
CA THR A 67 5.32 -16.95 15.55
C THR A 67 6.32 -15.79 15.51
N ALA A 68 6.47 -15.14 14.35
CA ALA A 68 7.34 -13.97 14.20
C ALA A 68 6.84 -12.78 15.03
N ILE A 69 5.53 -12.49 15.00
CA ILE A 69 4.94 -11.40 15.78
C ILE A 69 5.03 -11.66 17.28
N ASP A 70 4.84 -12.90 17.71
CA ASP A 70 4.98 -13.28 19.12
C ASP A 70 6.40 -12.96 19.64
N LYS A 71 7.42 -13.22 18.83
CA LYS A 71 8.83 -12.86 19.14
C LYS A 71 9.07 -11.35 19.17
N LEU A 72 8.25 -10.55 18.48
CA LEU A 72 8.32 -9.09 18.44
C LEU A 72 7.49 -8.42 19.57
N GLY A 73 6.95 -9.20 20.51
CA GLY A 73 6.16 -8.69 21.63
C GLY A 73 4.64 -8.71 21.37
N GLY A 74 4.18 -9.48 20.38
CA GLY A 74 2.75 -9.70 20.12
C GLY A 74 2.08 -8.62 19.27
N HIS A 75 2.86 -7.66 18.75
CA HIS A 75 2.39 -6.59 17.88
C HIS A 75 3.37 -6.30 16.74
N ALA A 76 2.84 -5.76 15.64
CA ALA A 76 3.62 -5.34 14.49
C ALA A 76 3.34 -3.86 14.17
N THR A 77 4.37 -3.02 14.21
CA THR A 77 4.26 -1.61 13.83
C THR A 77 4.74 -1.43 12.39
N MET A 78 3.83 -1.08 11.49
CA MET A 78 4.14 -0.88 10.07
C MET A 78 4.30 0.60 9.74
N PRO A 79 5.44 1.01 9.16
CA PRO A 79 5.59 2.33 8.57
C PRO A 79 4.99 2.34 7.16
N TYR A 80 3.99 3.17 6.97
CA TYR A 80 3.32 3.37 5.69
C TYR A 80 3.61 4.78 5.14
N THR A 81 3.45 4.91 3.83
CA THR A 81 3.40 6.22 3.18
C THR A 81 2.28 6.21 2.16
N SER A 82 1.28 7.06 2.39
CA SER A 82 0.22 7.32 1.41
C SER A 82 0.71 8.39 0.45
N VAL A 83 0.67 8.09 -0.85
CA VAL A 83 1.03 9.03 -1.92
C VAL A 83 -0.22 9.37 -2.71
N VAL A 84 -0.47 10.66 -2.89
CA VAL A 84 -1.60 11.18 -3.67
C VAL A 84 -1.03 11.86 -4.91
N ILE A 85 -1.55 11.50 -6.08
CA ILE A 85 -1.34 12.25 -7.32
C ILE A 85 -2.71 12.74 -7.74
N THR A 86 -2.90 14.05 -7.74
CA THR A 86 -4.21 14.67 -7.91
C THR A 86 -4.14 15.82 -8.89
N SER A 87 -5.28 16.13 -9.50
CA SER A 87 -5.43 17.28 -10.38
C SER A 87 -6.89 17.70 -10.40
N THR A 88 -7.14 18.96 -10.75
CA THR A 88 -8.49 19.49 -10.97
C THR A 88 -8.89 19.29 -12.42
N ARG A 89 -10.18 19.05 -12.69
CA ARG A 89 -10.68 19.00 -14.06
C ARG A 89 -10.57 20.41 -14.68
N SER A 90 -9.98 20.50 -15.85
CA SER A 90 -9.92 21.77 -16.58
C SER A 90 -11.33 22.14 -17.04
N ASN A 91 -11.81 23.32 -16.66
CA ASN A 91 -12.98 23.89 -17.31
C ASN A 91 -12.55 24.31 -18.72
N THR A 92 -13.11 23.64 -19.72
CA THR A 92 -13.05 24.13 -21.09
C THR A 92 -13.89 25.42 -21.12
N ALA A 93 -13.28 26.54 -21.51
CA ALA A 93 -14.03 27.71 -21.97
C ALA A 93 -14.63 27.42 -23.34
#